data_AF-A0A179ISH2-F1
#
_entry.id   AF-A0A179ISH2-F1
#
_cell.length_a   1.000
_cell.length_b   1.000
_cell.length_c   1.000
_cell.angle_alpha   90.00
_cell.angle_beta   90.00
_cell.angle_gamma   90.00
#
_symmetry.space_group_name_H-M   'P 1'
#
loop_
_entity.id
_entity.type
_entity.pdbx_description
1 polymer ?
#
loop_
_entity_poly.entity_id
_entity_poly.type
_entity_poly.pdbx_seq_one_letter_code
_entity_poly.pdbx_strand_id
1 'polypeptide(L)'
;MQRSEVSAEAIGLIHRLKEISDGKRSPEKSWSEVVKTFEEALRKEQAHRTRIAREAEILNHYLDVRRSIRNQMRQIQEYKERISKLEQEIEQLKNRRSQLEVDIQRRRDAWLLHKRRKPGWLETLRTFGRSYRRWRHELKELEVEYRERFNLEEKLIADLREKEKAWKEEQIKLGRAKSQCQNSIQHMKEYKDKIKKLKSILGNRVPLRDGSIDAAKAELQAPWADEDWLRARIEVFLRALELHQAFIENAANQMWSNLILVKRWLSGKTLPADGLKTALETLGLVVPVVSTTFASFPRMFRDFAPHSVGWLLIDEAGQARPQEAAGALWRAKRVVVVGDPLQLEPVVTLPKRIVAAFGKIFDVEGDWWPTHASVQSLADRSMIYGTKLKQLDGREVWVGAPLRVHRRCDNPMFSIINRLSYNDMMVWGRKPSTIQLPESGWIDVPFSGRIDSRHFIPEEGEALKKLLSILIKCYKSFDPKDVYIISPFRDVVRQIRQKRIAAAFRVPQERVGTVHTTQGKEAAVVILVLGGSGPSNSGARAWVAEKPNLLNVAVSRAKERIYIIGNRTEWKSLGGFSIVVEHLHPIRLDDIDCPYEC
;
A
#
# COMPACT_ATOMS: atom_id res chain seq x y z
N MET A 1 -30.53 3.04 15.05
CA MET A 1 -31.46 1.90 15.25
C MET A 1 -31.89 1.90 16.69
N GLN A 2 -33.10 2.41 16.95
CA GLN A 2 -33.79 2.17 18.20
C GLN A 2 -33.85 0.66 18.43
N ARG A 3 -33.55 0.21 19.65
CA ARG A 3 -33.88 -1.13 20.11
C ARG A 3 -35.40 -1.23 20.06
N SER A 4 -35.92 -1.71 18.94
CA SER A 4 -37.27 -2.21 18.84
C SER A 4 -37.43 -3.29 19.89
N GLU A 5 -38.56 -3.21 20.58
CA GLU A 5 -39.09 -4.17 21.53
C GLU A 5 -38.68 -5.61 21.18
N VAL A 6 -38.09 -6.29 22.16
CA VAL A 6 -37.79 -7.72 22.10
C VAL A 6 -39.14 -8.42 22.04
N SER A 7 -39.62 -8.69 20.83
CA SER A 7 -40.76 -9.57 20.61
C SER A 7 -40.37 -10.99 20.99
N ALA A 8 -41.31 -11.71 21.61
CA ALA A 8 -41.34 -13.14 21.95
C ALA A 8 -40.01 -13.90 21.89
N GLU A 9 -39.54 -14.42 23.04
CA GLU A 9 -38.36 -15.29 23.20
C GLU A 9 -38.01 -16.06 21.91
N ALA A 10 -37.03 -15.54 21.17
CA ALA A 10 -36.62 -16.15 19.92
C ALA A 10 -36.16 -17.59 20.20
N ILE A 11 -36.97 -18.56 19.78
CA ILE A 11 -36.68 -19.98 19.90
C ILE A 11 -35.31 -20.24 19.27
N GLY A 12 -34.36 -20.71 20.08
CA GLY A 12 -32.99 -20.97 19.62
C GLY A 12 -32.94 -21.99 18.47
N LEU A 13 -31.98 -21.85 17.56
CA LEU A 13 -31.87 -22.68 16.35
C LEU A 13 -31.95 -24.18 16.62
N ILE A 14 -31.30 -24.68 17.67
CA ILE A 14 -31.32 -26.11 18.04
C ILE A 14 -32.76 -26.58 18.34
N HIS A 15 -33.56 -25.76 19.02
CA HIS A 15 -34.96 -26.08 19.31
C HIS A 15 -35.79 -26.06 18.04
N ARG A 16 -35.62 -25.04 17.20
CA ARG A 16 -36.30 -24.93 15.89
C ARG A 16 -36.03 -26.15 15.00
N LEU A 17 -34.77 -26.59 14.90
CA LEU A 17 -34.42 -27.78 14.12
C LEU A 17 -34.99 -29.06 14.72
N LYS A 18 -35.09 -29.14 16.05
CA LYS A 18 -35.72 -30.29 16.71
C LYS A 18 -37.22 -30.35 16.43
N GLU A 19 -37.93 -29.23 16.45
CA GLU A 19 -39.36 -29.18 16.08
C GLU A 19 -39.58 -29.62 14.64
N ILE A 20 -38.70 -29.22 13.72
CA ILE A 20 -38.76 -29.65 12.31
C ILE A 20 -38.49 -31.15 12.20
N SER A 21 -37.47 -31.64 12.90
CA SER A 21 -37.13 -33.08 12.98
C SER A 21 -38.27 -33.92 13.57
N ASP A 22 -38.99 -33.40 14.56
CA ASP A 22 -40.12 -34.06 15.22
C ASP A 22 -41.43 -33.95 14.39
N GLY A 23 -41.41 -33.26 13.25
CA GLY A 23 -42.60 -33.00 12.42
C GLY A 23 -43.60 -32.00 13.01
N LYS A 24 -43.22 -31.28 14.08
CA LYS A 24 -44.06 -30.27 14.76
C LYS A 24 -44.06 -28.92 14.04
N ARG A 25 -43.09 -28.72 13.14
CA ARG A 25 -42.90 -27.49 12.36
C ARG A 25 -42.40 -27.84 10.96
N SER A 26 -42.86 -27.12 9.94
CA SER A 26 -42.28 -27.23 8.59
C SER A 26 -41.13 -26.23 8.39
N PRO A 27 -40.16 -26.52 7.50
CA PRO A 27 -39.24 -25.50 7.01
C PRO A 27 -39.99 -24.26 6.54
N GLU A 28 -39.48 -23.08 6.84
CA GLU A 28 -40.07 -21.79 6.48
C GLU A 28 -39.98 -21.53 4.98
N LYS A 29 -38.93 -22.06 4.33
CA LYS A 29 -38.67 -21.86 2.90
C LYS A 29 -38.53 -23.18 2.15
N SER A 30 -39.14 -23.22 0.97
CA SER A 30 -39.01 -24.34 0.03
C SER A 30 -37.62 -24.33 -0.61
N TRP A 31 -36.92 -25.47 -0.57
CA TRP A 31 -35.60 -25.62 -1.17
C TRP A 31 -35.59 -25.25 -2.66
N SER A 32 -36.54 -25.79 -3.45
CA SER A 32 -36.58 -25.59 -4.90
C SER A 32 -36.82 -24.12 -5.29
N GLU A 33 -37.68 -23.43 -4.54
CA GLU A 33 -37.98 -22.01 -4.78
C GLU A 33 -36.78 -21.11 -4.46
N VAL A 34 -36.14 -21.35 -3.32
CA VAL A 34 -34.98 -20.56 -2.90
C VAL A 34 -33.79 -20.78 -3.82
N VAL A 35 -33.53 -22.02 -4.28
CA VAL A 35 -32.51 -22.29 -5.28
C VAL A 35 -32.77 -21.50 -6.57
N LYS A 36 -34.01 -21.52 -7.06
CA LYS A 36 -34.38 -20.79 -8.28
C LYS A 36 -34.12 -19.28 -8.15
N THR A 37 -34.60 -18.66 -7.07
CA THR A 37 -34.43 -17.21 -6.84
C THR A 37 -32.96 -16.83 -6.64
N PHE A 38 -32.16 -17.67 -5.97
CA PHE A 38 -30.71 -17.49 -5.85
C PHE A 38 -30.02 -17.55 -7.21
N GLU A 39 -30.33 -18.54 -8.05
CA GLU A 39 -29.75 -18.67 -9.39
C GLU A 39 -30.13 -17.51 -10.32
N GLU A 40 -31.35 -16.98 -10.21
CA GLU A 40 -31.79 -15.79 -10.94
C GLU A 40 -31.00 -14.55 -10.51
N ALA A 41 -30.84 -14.33 -9.20
CA ALA A 41 -30.02 -13.24 -8.68
C ALA A 41 -28.56 -13.37 -9.12
N LEU A 42 -28.01 -14.59 -9.10
CA LEU A 42 -26.64 -14.88 -9.53
C LEU A 42 -26.44 -14.59 -11.02
N ARG A 43 -27.37 -15.02 -11.89
CA ARG A 43 -27.34 -14.72 -13.33
C ARG A 43 -27.38 -13.22 -13.59
N LYS A 44 -28.21 -12.48 -12.84
CA LYS A 44 -28.30 -11.01 -12.94
C LYS A 44 -26.98 -10.34 -12.54
N GLU A 45 -26.40 -10.68 -11.38
CA GLU A 45 -25.10 -10.15 -10.96
C GLU A 45 -24.00 -10.46 -11.97
N GLN A 46 -23.96 -11.69 -12.49
CA GLN A 46 -22.95 -12.13 -13.45
C GLN A 46 -23.04 -11.35 -14.76
N ALA A 47 -24.25 -11.00 -15.24
CA ALA A 47 -24.43 -10.14 -16.40
C ALA A 47 -23.82 -8.74 -16.18
N HIS A 48 -24.09 -8.11 -15.03
CA HIS A 48 -23.50 -6.82 -14.67
C HIS A 48 -21.97 -6.91 -14.53
N ARG A 49 -21.45 -7.93 -13.84
CA ARG A 49 -20.02 -8.15 -13.66
C ARG A 49 -19.29 -8.35 -14.99
N THR A 50 -19.90 -9.10 -15.91
CA THR A 50 -19.32 -9.34 -17.25
C THR A 50 -19.27 -8.06 -18.07
N ARG A 51 -20.29 -7.21 -18.00
CA ARG A 51 -20.28 -5.88 -18.62
C ARG A 51 -19.12 -5.04 -18.08
N ILE A 52 -19.00 -4.93 -16.75
CA ILE A 52 -17.94 -4.14 -16.10
C ILE A 52 -16.54 -4.69 -16.44
N ALA A 53 -16.37 -6.01 -16.49
CA ALA A 53 -15.10 -6.62 -16.89
C ALA A 53 -14.68 -6.22 -18.30
N ARG A 54 -15.61 -6.23 -19.28
CA ARG A 54 -15.35 -5.75 -20.64
C ARG A 54 -15.03 -4.25 -20.69
N GLU A 55 -15.70 -3.45 -19.86
CA GLU A 55 -15.39 -2.01 -19.73
C GLU A 55 -14.01 -1.78 -19.12
N ALA A 56 -13.57 -2.64 -18.19
CA ALA A 56 -12.23 -2.58 -17.62
C ALA A 56 -11.12 -2.96 -18.61
N GLU A 57 -11.39 -3.89 -19.53
CA GLU A 57 -10.44 -4.27 -20.61
C GLU A 57 -10.09 -3.09 -21.51
N ILE A 58 -11.00 -2.12 -21.71
CA ILE A 58 -10.73 -0.87 -22.45
C ILE A 58 -9.54 -0.12 -21.85
N LEU A 59 -9.42 -0.07 -20.52
CA LEU A 59 -8.29 0.57 -19.84
C LEU A 59 -7.00 -0.24 -20.00
N ASN A 60 -7.08 -1.56 -19.89
CA ASN A 60 -5.91 -2.42 -20.09
C ASN A 60 -5.35 -2.26 -21.51
N HIS A 61 -6.20 -2.33 -22.54
CA HIS A 61 -5.80 -2.10 -23.91
C HIS A 61 -5.24 -0.71 -24.16
N TYR A 62 -5.84 0.34 -23.56
CA TYR A 62 -5.28 1.69 -23.62
C TYR A 62 -3.86 1.76 -23.04
N LEU A 63 -3.64 1.15 -21.87
CA LEU A 63 -2.33 1.12 -21.21
C LEU A 63 -1.29 0.33 -22.01
N ASP A 64 -1.69 -0.79 -22.61
CA ASP A 64 -0.85 -1.62 -23.47
C ASP A 64 -0.45 -0.89 -24.74
N VAL A 65 -1.41 -0.25 -25.43
CA VAL A 65 -1.13 0.59 -26.60
C VAL A 65 -0.17 1.74 -26.22
N ARG A 66 -0.38 2.40 -25.08
CA ARG A 66 0.52 3.44 -24.59
C ARG A 66 1.93 2.92 -24.29
N ARG A 67 2.07 1.69 -23.80
CA ARG A 67 3.38 1.04 -23.60
C ARG A 67 4.03 0.69 -24.94
N SER A 68 3.25 0.16 -25.88
CA SER A 68 3.70 -0.17 -27.24
C SER A 68 4.22 1.06 -27.97
N ILE A 69 3.50 2.19 -27.93
CA ILE A 69 3.95 3.46 -28.52
C ILE A 69 5.29 3.90 -27.93
N ARG A 70 5.47 3.82 -26.60
CA ARG A 70 6.76 4.17 -25.97
C ARG A 70 7.91 3.31 -26.49
N ASN A 71 7.70 2.00 -26.61
CA ASN A 71 8.70 1.09 -27.13
C ASN A 71 9.00 1.36 -28.63
N GLN A 72 7.97 1.59 -29.43
CA GLN A 72 8.10 1.93 -30.86
C GLN A 72 8.82 3.27 -31.05
N MET A 73 8.54 4.29 -30.23
CA MET A 73 9.25 5.57 -30.26
C MET A 73 10.74 5.40 -29.94
N ARG A 74 11.06 4.58 -28.94
CA ARG A 74 12.46 4.23 -28.64
C ARG A 74 13.13 3.52 -29.82
N GLN A 75 12.46 2.55 -30.43
CA GLN A 75 12.98 1.83 -31.60
C GLN A 75 13.19 2.76 -32.81
N ILE A 76 12.27 3.70 -33.04
CA ILE A 76 12.42 4.74 -34.08
C ILE A 76 13.68 5.57 -33.82
N GLN A 77 13.95 5.91 -32.56
CA GLN A 77 15.15 6.65 -32.18
C GLN A 77 16.43 5.84 -32.44
N GLU A 78 16.45 4.55 -32.06
CA GLU A 78 17.58 3.64 -32.33
C GLU A 78 17.86 3.51 -33.84
N TYR A 79 16.81 3.41 -34.68
CA TYR A 79 16.98 3.38 -36.14
C TYR A 79 17.54 4.69 -36.70
N LYS A 80 17.08 5.85 -36.20
CA LYS A 80 17.63 7.15 -36.62
C LYS A 80 19.12 7.27 -36.30
N GLU A 81 19.53 6.80 -35.13
CA GLU A 81 20.94 6.82 -34.71
C GLU A 81 21.81 5.91 -35.58
N ARG A 82 21.34 4.70 -35.91
CA ARG A 82 22.03 3.79 -36.84
C ARG A 82 22.15 4.37 -38.24
N ILE A 83 21.08 4.96 -38.76
CA ILE A 83 21.07 5.63 -40.06
C ILE A 83 22.08 6.77 -40.08
N SER A 84 22.09 7.62 -39.06
CA SER A 84 23.04 8.74 -38.95
C SER A 84 24.49 8.25 -38.90
N LYS A 85 24.76 7.15 -38.18
CA LYS A 85 26.10 6.53 -38.16
C LYS A 85 26.50 5.98 -39.54
N LEU A 86 25.60 5.28 -40.22
CA LEU A 86 25.85 4.77 -41.58
C LEU A 86 26.07 5.90 -42.57
N GLU A 87 25.34 7.02 -42.46
CA GLU A 87 25.55 8.22 -43.29
C GLU A 87 26.96 8.79 -43.10
N GLN A 88 27.44 8.89 -41.85
CA GLN A 88 28.80 9.31 -41.56
C GLN A 88 29.86 8.33 -42.11
N GLU A 89 29.66 7.02 -41.97
CA GLU A 89 30.56 6.00 -42.49
C GLU A 89 30.62 6.02 -44.04
N ILE A 90 29.46 6.12 -44.70
CA ILE A 90 29.37 6.24 -46.16
C ILE A 90 30.10 7.50 -46.63
N GLU A 91 29.91 8.63 -45.96
CA GLU A 91 30.58 9.88 -46.31
C GLU A 91 32.11 9.79 -46.13
N GLN A 92 32.58 9.15 -45.05
CA GLN A 92 34.01 8.88 -44.85
C GLN A 92 34.59 7.98 -45.95
N LEU A 93 33.87 6.93 -46.34
CA LEU A 93 34.30 6.03 -47.43
C LEU A 93 34.31 6.74 -48.78
N LYS A 94 33.32 7.60 -49.08
CA LYS A 94 33.29 8.44 -50.29
C LYS A 94 34.50 9.37 -50.36
N ASN A 95 34.81 10.06 -49.26
CA ASN A 95 35.97 10.93 -49.16
C ASN A 95 37.29 10.17 -49.34
N ARG A 96 37.43 9.01 -48.70
CA ARG A 96 38.63 8.15 -48.84
C ARG A 96 38.80 7.62 -50.26
N ARG A 97 37.70 7.25 -50.92
CA ARG A 97 37.71 6.82 -52.32
C ARG A 97 38.16 7.96 -53.23
N SER A 98 37.61 9.17 -53.06
CA SER A 98 38.01 10.34 -53.86
C SER A 98 39.51 10.65 -53.73
N GLN A 99 40.07 10.56 -52.51
CA GLN A 99 41.52 10.70 -52.30
C GLN A 99 42.33 9.59 -52.99
N LEU A 100 41.85 8.34 -52.92
CA LEU A 100 42.51 7.20 -53.54
C LEU A 100 42.47 7.26 -55.07
N GLU A 101 41.37 7.75 -55.64
CA GLU A 101 41.23 7.93 -57.10
C GLU A 101 42.29 8.89 -57.65
N VAL A 102 42.56 9.99 -56.94
CA VAL A 102 43.65 10.93 -57.28
C VAL A 102 45.03 10.25 -57.17
N ASP A 103 45.27 9.43 -56.15
CA ASP A 103 46.54 8.69 -55.98
C ASP A 103 46.73 7.62 -57.07
N ILE A 104 45.66 6.90 -57.44
CA ILE A 104 45.65 5.93 -58.55
C ILE A 104 45.99 6.64 -59.86
N GLN A 105 45.38 7.79 -60.15
CA GLN A 105 45.70 8.58 -61.34
C GLN A 105 47.17 9.01 -61.37
N ARG A 106 47.69 9.57 -60.28
CA ARG A 106 49.10 9.96 -60.17
C ARG A 106 50.06 8.79 -60.41
N ARG A 107 49.80 7.63 -59.79
CA ARG A 107 50.63 6.42 -59.94
C ARG A 107 50.53 5.83 -61.33
N ARG A 108 49.34 5.85 -61.94
CA ARG A 108 49.12 5.44 -63.32
C ARG A 108 49.92 6.30 -64.29
N ASP A 109 49.90 7.62 -64.11
CA ASP A 109 50.65 8.56 -64.95
C ASP A 109 52.16 8.39 -64.78
N ALA A 110 52.65 8.21 -63.53
CA ALA A 110 54.06 7.90 -63.26
C ALA A 110 54.50 6.59 -63.93
N TRP A 111 53.70 5.54 -63.81
CA TRP A 111 53.94 4.25 -64.47
C TRP A 111 53.97 4.38 -66.00
N LEU A 112 52.99 5.10 -66.59
CA LEU A 112 52.94 5.34 -68.04
C LEU A 112 54.12 6.19 -68.53
N LEU A 113 54.52 7.22 -67.79
CA LEU A 113 55.67 8.06 -68.11
C LEU A 113 56.97 7.27 -68.05
N HIS A 114 57.17 6.47 -66.99
CA HIS A 114 58.35 5.61 -66.86
C HIS A 114 58.40 4.54 -67.95
N LYS A 115 57.23 3.96 -68.30
CA LYS A 115 57.09 3.03 -69.43
C LYS A 115 57.50 3.67 -70.76
N ARG A 116 57.19 4.96 -70.97
CA ARG A 116 57.60 5.74 -72.15
C ARG A 116 59.09 6.08 -72.15
N ARG A 117 59.71 6.28 -70.99
CA ARG A 117 61.16 6.53 -70.81
C ARG A 117 62.01 5.25 -70.90
N LYS A 118 61.62 4.32 -71.78
CA LYS A 118 62.36 3.07 -72.00
C LYS A 118 63.75 3.40 -72.57
N PRO A 119 64.85 2.90 -71.99
CA PRO A 119 66.18 3.14 -72.49
C PRO A 119 66.30 2.71 -73.96
N GLY A 120 66.90 3.57 -74.78
CA GLY A 120 67.16 3.27 -76.18
C GLY A 120 68.11 2.08 -76.34
N TRP A 121 68.11 1.46 -77.53
CA TRP A 121 68.98 0.32 -77.80
C TRP A 121 70.47 0.64 -77.59
N LEU A 122 70.91 1.84 -78.01
CA LEU A 122 72.28 2.34 -77.82
C LEU A 122 72.66 2.51 -76.34
N GLU A 123 71.76 3.04 -75.53
CA GLU A 123 71.97 3.27 -74.09
C GLU A 123 71.98 1.95 -73.30
N THR A 124 71.17 0.99 -73.74
CA THR A 124 71.12 -0.36 -73.17
C THR A 124 72.42 -1.13 -73.44
N LEU A 125 72.98 -1.01 -74.64
CA LEU A 125 74.27 -1.62 -75.01
C LEU A 125 75.45 -0.96 -74.29
N ARG A 126 75.52 0.39 -74.26
CA ARG A 126 76.62 1.11 -73.56
C ARG A 126 76.70 0.80 -72.07
N THR A 127 75.57 0.45 -71.44
CA THR A 127 75.52 0.11 -70.01
C THR A 127 75.55 -1.39 -69.73
N PHE A 128 75.86 -2.24 -70.73
CA PHE A 128 75.81 -3.71 -70.64
C PHE A 128 74.50 -4.22 -70.02
N GLY A 129 73.38 -3.63 -70.42
CA GLY A 129 72.03 -3.99 -69.97
C GLY A 129 71.69 -3.59 -68.53
N ARG A 130 72.56 -2.88 -67.81
CA ARG A 130 72.27 -2.41 -66.44
C ARG A 130 71.16 -1.35 -66.43
N SER A 131 71.14 -0.43 -67.40
CA SER A 131 70.08 0.60 -67.50
C SER A 131 68.70 -0.02 -67.73
N TYR A 132 68.62 -1.01 -68.63
CA TYR A 132 67.37 -1.74 -68.89
C TYR A 132 66.91 -2.59 -67.70
N ARG A 133 67.83 -3.25 -66.98
CA ARG A 133 67.50 -3.99 -65.76
C ARG A 133 66.96 -3.09 -64.65
N ARG A 134 67.59 -1.93 -64.41
CA ARG A 134 67.09 -0.93 -63.44
C ARG A 134 65.73 -0.38 -63.87
N TRP A 135 65.57 0.03 -65.13
CA TRP A 135 64.28 0.47 -65.69
C TRP A 135 63.17 -0.58 -65.51
N ARG A 136 63.45 -1.86 -65.82
CA ARG A 136 62.48 -2.95 -65.70
C ARG A 136 62.10 -3.23 -64.24
N HIS A 137 63.05 -3.09 -63.31
CA HIS A 137 62.79 -3.25 -61.88
C HIS A 137 61.87 -2.13 -61.37
N GLU A 138 62.22 -0.87 -61.61
CA GLU A 138 61.42 0.31 -61.23
C GLU A 138 60.04 0.30 -61.92
N LEU A 139 59.93 -0.15 -63.18
CA LEU A 139 58.64 -0.30 -63.87
C LEU A 139 57.74 -1.33 -63.19
N LYS A 140 58.33 -2.45 -62.73
CA LYS A 140 57.60 -3.51 -62.02
C LYS A 140 57.16 -3.04 -60.63
N GLU A 141 57.99 -2.27 -59.92
CA GLU A 141 57.61 -1.66 -58.63
C GLU A 141 56.44 -0.70 -58.82
N LEU A 142 56.51 0.21 -59.79
CA LEU A 142 55.41 1.14 -60.12
C LEU A 142 54.13 0.40 -60.56
N GLU A 143 54.25 -0.72 -61.28
CA GLU A 143 53.10 -1.56 -61.67
C GLU A 143 52.44 -2.22 -60.45
N VAL A 144 53.23 -2.78 -59.53
CA VAL A 144 52.74 -3.36 -58.27
C VAL A 144 52.05 -2.29 -57.44
N GLU A 145 52.69 -1.13 -57.28
CA GLU A 145 52.15 0.01 -56.54
C GLU A 145 50.83 0.52 -57.11
N TYR A 146 50.70 0.63 -58.43
CA TYR A 146 49.44 0.98 -59.09
C TYR A 146 48.37 -0.09 -58.84
N ARG A 147 48.73 -1.37 -59.00
CA ARG A 147 47.78 -2.49 -58.86
C ARG A 147 47.30 -2.66 -57.43
N GLU A 148 48.16 -2.43 -56.43
CA GLU A 148 47.77 -2.44 -55.01
C GLU A 148 46.73 -1.37 -54.69
N ARG A 149 46.93 -0.15 -55.21
CA ARG A 149 45.96 0.95 -55.02
C ARG A 149 44.65 0.68 -55.74
N PHE A 150 44.71 0.15 -56.96
CA PHE A 150 43.52 -0.27 -57.71
C PHE A 150 42.71 -1.33 -56.96
N ASN A 151 43.36 -2.39 -56.44
CA ASN A 151 42.70 -3.41 -55.63
C ASN A 151 42.10 -2.83 -54.33
N LEU A 152 42.74 -1.83 -53.72
CA LEU A 152 42.21 -1.14 -52.54
C LEU A 152 40.95 -0.32 -52.89
N GLU A 153 40.90 0.29 -54.07
CA GLU A 153 39.71 0.99 -54.55
C GLU A 153 38.55 0.01 -54.77
N GLU A 154 38.79 -1.14 -55.39
CA GLU A 154 37.76 -2.17 -55.55
C GLU A 154 37.17 -2.62 -54.21
N LYS A 155 38.02 -2.79 -53.19
CA LYS A 155 37.58 -3.10 -51.80
C LYS A 155 36.73 -1.97 -51.22
N LEU A 156 37.17 -0.71 -51.34
CA LEU A 156 36.38 0.43 -50.84
C LEU A 156 35.03 0.58 -51.55
N ILE A 157 34.96 0.28 -52.85
CA ILE A 157 33.70 0.28 -53.61
C ILE A 157 32.77 -0.83 -53.11
N ALA A 158 33.31 -2.02 -52.82
CA ALA A 158 32.53 -3.11 -52.23
C ALA A 158 31.97 -2.73 -50.84
N ASP A 159 32.82 -2.20 -49.95
CA ASP A 159 32.42 -1.73 -48.62
C ASP A 159 31.35 -0.63 -48.70
N LEU A 160 31.52 0.33 -49.61
CA LEU A 160 30.55 1.40 -49.82
C LEU A 160 29.20 0.86 -50.29
N ARG A 161 29.18 -0.09 -51.23
CA ARG A 161 27.94 -0.74 -51.69
C ARG A 161 27.25 -1.51 -50.56
N GLU A 162 28.02 -2.19 -49.71
CA GLU A 162 27.49 -2.91 -48.55
C GLU A 162 26.85 -1.93 -47.55
N LYS A 163 27.53 -0.83 -47.23
CA LYS A 163 27.03 0.20 -46.31
C LYS A 163 25.81 0.93 -46.86
N GLU A 164 25.78 1.26 -48.15
CA GLU A 164 24.61 1.86 -48.80
C GLU A 164 23.41 0.91 -48.80
N LYS A 165 23.63 -0.40 -48.98
CA LYS A 165 22.58 -1.42 -48.85
C LYS A 165 22.04 -1.47 -47.42
N ALA A 166 22.92 -1.54 -46.43
CA ALA A 166 22.53 -1.52 -45.02
C ALA A 166 21.75 -0.25 -44.65
N TRP A 167 22.18 0.92 -45.15
CA TRP A 167 21.47 2.18 -44.95
C TRP A 167 20.05 2.15 -45.54
N LYS A 168 19.88 1.65 -46.77
CA LYS A 168 18.54 1.49 -47.39
C LYS A 168 17.65 0.53 -46.59
N GLU A 169 18.21 -0.57 -46.09
CA GLU A 169 17.47 -1.52 -45.25
C GLU A 169 17.00 -0.88 -43.94
N GLU A 170 17.86 -0.12 -43.25
CA GLU A 170 17.49 0.60 -42.03
C GLU A 170 16.45 1.71 -42.30
N GLN A 171 16.52 2.42 -43.43
CA GLN A 171 15.49 3.39 -43.85
C GLN A 171 14.12 2.73 -44.04
N ILE A 172 14.07 1.54 -44.67
CA ILE A 172 12.82 0.77 -44.82
C ILE A 172 12.28 0.35 -43.45
N LYS A 173 13.13 -0.13 -42.54
CA LYS A 173 12.74 -0.49 -41.16
C LYS A 173 12.20 0.72 -40.40
N LEU A 174 12.86 1.87 -40.51
CA LEU A 174 12.41 3.13 -39.92
C LEU A 174 11.03 3.55 -40.45
N GLY A 175 10.82 3.47 -41.77
CA GLY A 175 9.54 3.76 -42.40
C GLY A 175 8.41 2.88 -41.85
N ARG A 176 8.62 1.55 -41.80
CA ARG A 176 7.66 0.60 -41.23
C ARG A 176 7.37 0.90 -39.76
N ALA A 177 8.41 1.15 -38.96
CA ALA A 177 8.26 1.48 -37.54
C ALA A 177 7.46 2.77 -37.32
N LYS A 178 7.68 3.81 -38.13
CA LYS A 178 6.90 5.05 -38.10
C LYS A 178 5.42 4.80 -38.42
N SER A 179 5.11 4.07 -39.50
CA SER A 179 3.72 3.74 -39.85
C SER A 179 3.03 2.92 -38.77
N GLN A 180 3.72 1.93 -38.18
CA GLN A 180 3.17 1.14 -37.06
C GLN A 180 2.91 2.00 -35.82
N CYS A 181 3.80 2.94 -35.52
CA CYS A 181 3.63 3.90 -34.43
C CYS A 181 2.44 4.82 -34.68
N GLN A 182 2.25 5.31 -35.92
CA GLN A 182 1.10 6.14 -36.29
C GLN A 182 -0.24 5.39 -36.13
N ASN A 183 -0.31 4.12 -36.58
CA ASN A 183 -1.50 3.29 -36.37
C ASN A 183 -1.80 3.08 -34.89
N SER A 184 -0.76 2.82 -34.08
CA SER A 184 -0.90 2.67 -32.63
C SER A 184 -1.39 3.96 -31.96
N ILE A 185 -0.92 5.13 -32.42
CA ILE A 185 -1.40 6.45 -31.97
C ILE A 185 -2.88 6.63 -32.33
N GLN A 186 -3.31 6.20 -33.52
CA GLN A 186 -4.72 6.28 -33.92
C GLN A 186 -5.60 5.39 -33.03
N HIS A 187 -5.22 4.13 -32.79
CA HIS A 187 -5.92 3.25 -31.85
C HIS A 187 -5.97 3.84 -30.43
N MET A 188 -4.89 4.51 -29.98
CA MET A 188 -4.88 5.18 -28.69
C MET A 188 -5.96 6.28 -28.60
N LYS A 189 -6.22 7.02 -29.69
CA LYS A 189 -7.29 8.02 -29.72
C LYS A 189 -8.66 7.37 -29.57
N GLU A 190 -8.92 6.28 -30.29
CA GLU A 190 -10.18 5.53 -30.18
C GLU A 190 -10.43 5.03 -28.75
N TYR A 191 -9.41 4.48 -28.10
CA TYR A 191 -9.51 4.07 -26.70
C TYR A 191 -9.72 5.26 -25.75
N LYS A 192 -9.11 6.42 -26.00
CA LYS A 192 -9.37 7.64 -25.23
C LYS A 192 -10.83 8.08 -25.34
N ASP A 193 -11.44 7.99 -26.52
CA ASP A 193 -12.85 8.33 -26.70
C ASP A 193 -13.78 7.35 -25.98
N LYS A 194 -13.46 6.05 -26.01
CA LYS A 194 -14.17 5.03 -25.21
C LYS A 194 -14.06 5.33 -23.71
N ILE A 195 -12.87 5.66 -23.23
CA ILE A 195 -12.63 6.04 -21.83
C ILE A 195 -13.41 7.30 -21.45
N LYS A 196 -13.50 8.29 -22.35
CA LYS A 196 -14.29 9.52 -22.11
C LYS A 196 -15.77 9.20 -21.92
N LYS A 197 -16.33 8.29 -22.73
CA LYS A 197 -17.70 7.78 -22.56
C LYS A 197 -17.89 7.03 -21.24
N LEU A 198 -16.92 6.21 -20.83
CA LEU A 198 -16.98 5.55 -19.52
C LEU A 198 -16.96 6.56 -18.37
N LYS A 199 -16.07 7.56 -18.45
CA LYS A 199 -15.99 8.63 -17.44
C LYS A 199 -17.27 9.46 -17.35
N SER A 200 -18.03 9.66 -18.44
CA SER A 200 -19.32 10.36 -18.36
C SER A 200 -20.41 9.58 -17.61
N ILE A 201 -20.30 8.25 -17.55
CA ILE A 201 -21.26 7.38 -16.85
C ILE A 201 -20.80 7.13 -15.41
N LEU A 202 -19.54 6.74 -15.24
CA LEU A 202 -18.98 6.26 -13.96
C LEU A 202 -18.20 7.34 -13.18
N GLY A 203 -17.95 8.51 -13.76
CA GLY A 203 -17.19 9.58 -13.13
C GLY A 203 -15.78 9.16 -12.72
N ASN A 204 -15.41 9.46 -11.48
CA ASN A 204 -14.10 9.11 -10.89
C ASN A 204 -13.99 7.63 -10.47
N ARG A 205 -15.04 6.81 -10.65
CA ARG A 205 -14.99 5.37 -10.39
C ARG A 205 -14.18 4.62 -11.46
N VAL A 206 -13.83 5.27 -12.59
CA VAL A 206 -12.92 4.73 -13.60
C VAL A 206 -11.47 4.93 -13.14
N PRO A 207 -10.70 3.87 -12.80
CA PRO A 207 -9.41 3.99 -12.13
C PRO A 207 -8.24 4.29 -13.09
N LEU A 208 -8.36 5.33 -13.92
CA LEU A 208 -7.31 5.72 -14.84
C LEU A 208 -6.25 6.62 -14.17
N ARG A 209 -5.15 6.02 -13.72
CA ARG A 209 -4.03 6.75 -13.09
C ARG A 209 -2.99 7.22 -14.12
N ASP A 210 -3.40 8.02 -15.11
CA ASP A 210 -2.51 8.62 -16.12
C ASP A 210 -2.10 10.07 -15.84
N GLY A 211 -2.45 10.58 -14.65
CA GLY A 211 -2.29 11.99 -14.25
C GLY A 211 -3.54 12.84 -14.50
N SER A 212 -4.56 12.32 -15.20
CA SER A 212 -5.81 13.04 -15.47
C SER A 212 -6.83 13.01 -14.32
N ILE A 213 -6.54 12.30 -13.23
CA ILE A 213 -7.43 12.16 -12.09
C ILE A 213 -6.71 12.66 -10.84
N ASP A 214 -7.41 13.49 -10.06
CA ASP A 214 -7.01 13.84 -8.71
C ASP A 214 -6.96 12.55 -7.86
N ALA A 215 -5.73 12.16 -7.50
CA ALA A 215 -5.49 10.93 -6.76
C ALA A 215 -6.28 10.89 -5.44
N ALA A 216 -6.48 12.03 -4.77
CA ALA A 216 -7.26 12.07 -3.54
C ALA A 216 -8.75 11.76 -3.81
N LYS A 217 -9.33 12.38 -4.84
CA LYS A 217 -10.74 12.13 -5.23
C LYS A 217 -10.97 10.70 -5.72
N ALA A 218 -9.99 10.10 -6.39
CA ALA A 218 -10.06 8.70 -6.82
C ALA A 218 -10.12 7.74 -5.63
N GLU A 219 -9.31 7.97 -4.59
CA GLU A 219 -9.28 7.11 -3.39
C GLU A 219 -10.62 7.15 -2.62
N LEU A 220 -11.38 8.25 -2.70
CA LEU A 220 -12.69 8.38 -2.05
C LEU A 220 -13.79 7.51 -2.66
N GLN A 221 -13.56 6.92 -3.83
CA GLN A 221 -14.55 6.14 -4.57
C GLN A 221 -14.07 4.71 -4.79
N ALA A 222 -15.01 3.75 -4.79
CA ALA A 222 -14.71 2.37 -5.13
C ALA A 222 -14.55 2.24 -6.67
N PRO A 223 -13.41 1.73 -7.17
CA PRO A 223 -13.23 1.50 -8.60
C PRO A 223 -14.30 0.60 -9.18
N TRP A 224 -14.83 0.96 -10.36
CA TRP A 224 -15.83 0.18 -11.09
C TRP A 224 -17.15 -0.07 -10.36
N ALA A 225 -17.38 0.59 -9.23
CA ALA A 225 -18.55 0.37 -8.40
C ALA A 225 -19.79 1.02 -9.03
N ASP A 226 -20.35 0.37 -10.03
CA ASP A 226 -21.63 0.68 -10.65
C ASP A 226 -22.79 0.37 -9.69
N GLU A 227 -23.78 1.26 -9.58
CA GLU A 227 -24.84 1.12 -8.58
C GLU A 227 -25.75 -0.09 -8.82
N ASP A 228 -26.06 -0.38 -10.09
CA ASP A 228 -26.90 -1.52 -10.43
C ASP A 228 -26.16 -2.85 -10.17
N TRP A 229 -24.86 -2.89 -10.47
CA TRP A 229 -24.03 -4.03 -10.09
C TRP A 229 -23.95 -4.21 -8.57
N LEU A 230 -23.75 -3.13 -7.79
CA LEU A 230 -23.72 -3.21 -6.33
C LEU A 230 -25.06 -3.73 -5.77
N ARG A 231 -26.19 -3.26 -6.30
CA ARG A 231 -27.52 -3.77 -5.93
C ARG A 231 -27.68 -5.25 -6.25
N ALA A 232 -27.29 -5.68 -7.45
CA ALA A 232 -27.33 -7.09 -7.84
C ALA A 232 -26.43 -7.96 -6.94
N ARG A 233 -25.25 -7.47 -6.55
CA ARG A 233 -24.35 -8.15 -5.63
C ARG A 233 -24.93 -8.28 -4.21
N ILE A 234 -25.61 -7.24 -3.71
CA ILE A 234 -26.33 -7.29 -2.43
C ILE A 234 -27.47 -8.32 -2.51
N GLU A 235 -28.23 -8.33 -3.60
CA GLU A 235 -29.31 -9.30 -3.80
C GLU A 235 -28.80 -10.74 -3.75
N VAL A 236 -27.68 -11.04 -4.43
CA VAL A 236 -27.05 -12.38 -4.36
C VAL A 236 -26.69 -12.75 -2.91
N PHE A 237 -26.15 -11.81 -2.14
CA PHE A 237 -25.83 -12.06 -0.73
C PHE A 237 -27.08 -12.37 0.09
N LEU A 238 -28.15 -11.58 -0.08
CA LEU A 238 -29.42 -11.82 0.62
C LEU A 238 -29.99 -13.19 0.25
N ARG A 239 -30.07 -13.53 -1.06
CA ARG A 239 -30.55 -14.84 -1.51
C ARG A 239 -29.67 -16.00 -1.03
N ALA A 240 -28.36 -15.80 -0.88
CA ALA A 240 -27.47 -16.80 -0.30
C ALA A 240 -27.81 -17.06 1.19
N LEU A 241 -28.17 -16.03 1.96
CA LEU A 241 -28.63 -16.22 3.35
C LEU A 241 -29.94 -17.02 3.41
N GLU A 242 -30.87 -16.74 2.48
CA GLU A 242 -32.10 -17.53 2.37
C GLU A 242 -31.82 -18.98 1.98
N LEU A 243 -30.88 -19.20 1.07
CA LEU A 243 -30.45 -20.53 0.65
C LEU A 243 -29.84 -21.31 1.80
N HIS A 244 -29.00 -20.67 2.63
CA HIS A 244 -28.46 -21.27 3.84
C HIS A 244 -29.58 -21.64 4.82
N GLN A 245 -30.54 -20.73 5.06
CA GLN A 245 -31.69 -21.01 5.93
C GLN A 245 -32.48 -22.22 5.41
N ALA A 246 -32.83 -22.23 4.12
CA ALA A 246 -33.58 -23.32 3.51
C ALA A 246 -32.80 -24.64 3.61
N PHE A 247 -31.50 -24.65 3.31
CA PHE A 247 -30.65 -25.84 3.46
C PHE A 247 -30.69 -26.37 4.89
N ILE A 248 -30.47 -25.48 5.88
CA ILE A 248 -30.37 -25.85 7.29
C ILE A 248 -31.67 -26.48 7.79
N GLU A 249 -32.82 -25.93 7.40
CA GLU A 249 -34.14 -26.43 7.82
C GLU A 249 -34.58 -27.69 7.08
N ASN A 250 -34.31 -27.78 5.77
CA ASN A 250 -34.64 -28.98 5.00
C ASN A 250 -33.72 -30.17 5.34
N ALA A 251 -32.55 -29.91 5.94
CA ALA A 251 -31.64 -30.93 6.47
C ALA A 251 -31.65 -30.98 8.02
N ALA A 252 -32.80 -30.70 8.65
CA ALA A 252 -32.89 -30.48 10.10
C ALA A 252 -32.29 -31.60 10.95
N ASN A 253 -32.53 -32.88 10.62
CA ASN A 253 -32.05 -34.03 11.40
C ASN A 253 -30.51 -34.08 11.44
N GLN A 254 -29.88 -33.90 10.27
CA GLN A 254 -28.44 -33.90 10.11
C GLN A 254 -27.84 -32.66 10.78
N MET A 255 -28.42 -31.49 10.54
CA MET A 255 -27.95 -30.23 11.12
C MET A 255 -28.04 -30.22 12.65
N TRP A 256 -29.14 -30.72 13.22
CA TRP A 256 -29.30 -30.86 14.67
C TRP A 256 -28.23 -31.78 15.28
N SER A 257 -28.00 -32.94 14.65
CA SER A 257 -26.96 -33.88 15.08
C SER A 257 -25.56 -33.28 15.02
N ASN A 258 -25.25 -32.56 13.95
CA ASN A 258 -23.95 -31.90 13.79
C ASN A 258 -23.76 -30.74 14.78
N LEU A 259 -24.82 -29.99 15.12
CA LEU A 259 -24.76 -28.93 16.12
C LEU A 259 -24.49 -29.46 17.54
N ILE A 260 -24.84 -30.72 17.83
CA ILE A 260 -24.40 -31.37 19.07
C ILE A 260 -22.89 -31.57 19.08
N LEU A 261 -22.28 -31.93 17.94
CA LEU A 261 -20.81 -32.01 17.83
C LEU A 261 -20.18 -30.64 18.06
N VAL A 262 -20.75 -29.57 17.48
CA VAL A 262 -20.32 -28.18 17.75
C VAL A 262 -20.37 -27.86 19.23
N LYS A 263 -21.49 -28.15 19.91
CA LYS A 263 -21.63 -27.92 21.35
C LYS A 263 -20.58 -28.69 22.16
N ARG A 264 -20.32 -29.95 21.80
CA ARG A 264 -19.30 -30.78 22.47
C ARG A 264 -17.90 -30.19 22.30
N TRP A 265 -17.53 -29.82 21.07
CA TRP A 265 -16.26 -29.20 20.76
C TRP A 265 -16.05 -27.89 21.54
N LEU A 266 -17.02 -26.96 21.48
CA LEU A 266 -16.93 -25.68 22.18
C LEU A 266 -16.93 -25.82 23.71
N SER A 267 -17.45 -26.93 24.24
CA SER A 267 -17.36 -27.29 25.66
C SER A 267 -16.03 -27.95 26.04
N GLY A 268 -15.07 -28.06 25.12
CA GLY A 268 -13.76 -28.65 25.35
C GLY A 268 -13.74 -30.18 25.39
N LYS A 269 -14.81 -30.85 24.93
CA LYS A 269 -14.82 -32.32 24.82
C LYS A 269 -14.03 -32.74 23.58
N THR A 270 -13.26 -33.82 23.72
CA THR A 270 -12.55 -34.44 22.60
C THR A 270 -13.54 -35.07 21.61
N LEU A 271 -13.21 -34.96 20.33
CA LEU A 271 -13.95 -35.53 19.22
C LEU A 271 -12.95 -36.20 18.26
N PRO A 272 -13.33 -37.29 17.57
CA PRO A 272 -12.55 -37.81 16.45
C PRO A 272 -12.34 -36.75 15.35
N ALA A 273 -11.31 -36.92 14.54
CA ALA A 273 -10.93 -35.96 13.49
C ALA A 273 -12.10 -35.64 12.54
N ASP A 274 -12.83 -36.65 12.08
CA ASP A 274 -14.00 -36.46 11.21
C ASP A 274 -15.11 -35.68 11.92
N GLY A 275 -15.32 -35.94 13.22
CA GLY A 275 -16.30 -35.21 14.03
C GLY A 275 -15.94 -33.73 14.21
N LEU A 276 -14.66 -33.40 14.38
CA LEU A 276 -14.18 -32.01 14.44
C LEU A 276 -14.37 -31.28 13.11
N LYS A 277 -14.05 -31.96 12.00
CA LYS A 277 -14.27 -31.43 10.66
C LYS A 277 -15.75 -31.12 10.43
N THR A 278 -16.63 -32.08 10.69
CA THR A 278 -18.08 -31.91 10.57
C THR A 278 -18.60 -30.79 11.47
N ALA A 279 -18.11 -30.69 12.71
CA ALA A 279 -18.47 -29.62 13.62
C ALA A 279 -18.08 -28.24 13.07
N LEU A 280 -16.84 -28.08 12.59
CA LEU A 280 -16.37 -26.81 12.04
C LEU A 280 -17.11 -26.41 10.76
N GLU A 281 -17.33 -27.35 9.85
CA GLU A 281 -18.07 -27.11 8.60
C GLU A 281 -19.54 -26.72 8.88
N THR A 282 -20.18 -27.43 9.80
CA THR A 282 -21.55 -27.12 10.23
C THR A 282 -21.63 -25.76 10.92
N LEU A 283 -20.68 -25.47 11.83
CA LEU A 283 -20.60 -24.17 12.47
C LEU A 283 -20.41 -23.07 11.43
N GLY A 284 -19.55 -23.26 10.44
CA GLY A 284 -19.31 -22.27 9.37
C GLY A 284 -20.52 -21.99 8.48
N LEU A 285 -21.44 -22.96 8.32
CA LEU A 285 -22.69 -22.74 7.58
C LEU A 285 -23.68 -21.85 8.35
N VAL A 286 -23.74 -22.02 9.68
CA VAL A 286 -24.67 -21.30 10.56
C VAL A 286 -24.09 -19.96 11.02
N VAL A 287 -22.79 -19.96 11.34
CA VAL A 287 -22.02 -18.85 11.90
C VAL A 287 -20.77 -18.68 11.03
N PRO A 288 -20.84 -17.89 9.95
CA PRO A 288 -19.77 -17.80 8.96
C PRO A 288 -18.51 -17.10 9.47
N VAL A 289 -18.57 -16.44 10.63
CA VAL A 289 -17.45 -15.70 11.23
C VAL A 289 -17.35 -16.06 12.70
N VAL A 290 -16.17 -16.55 13.11
CA VAL A 290 -15.83 -16.86 14.50
C VAL A 290 -14.62 -16.01 14.90
N SER A 291 -14.76 -15.21 15.97
CA SER A 291 -13.67 -14.41 16.51
C SER A 291 -13.05 -15.09 17.74
N THR A 292 -11.71 -15.05 17.82
CA THR A 292 -10.94 -15.54 18.97
C THR A 292 -9.61 -14.80 19.05
N THR A 293 -9.01 -14.76 20.23
CA THR A 293 -7.65 -14.26 20.42
C THR A 293 -6.63 -15.36 20.13
N PHE A 294 -5.38 -14.97 19.84
CA PHE A 294 -4.28 -15.92 19.73
C PHE A 294 -4.01 -16.70 21.03
N ALA A 295 -4.34 -16.13 22.19
CA ALA A 295 -4.20 -16.84 23.47
C ALA A 295 -5.19 -18.02 23.61
N SER A 296 -6.39 -17.92 23.03
CA SER A 296 -7.41 -18.96 23.11
C SER A 296 -7.35 -19.96 21.94
N PHE A 297 -6.80 -19.55 20.79
CA PHE A 297 -6.79 -20.36 19.57
C PHE A 297 -6.11 -21.73 19.73
N PRO A 298 -4.95 -21.89 20.41
CA PRO A 298 -4.31 -23.20 20.61
C PRO A 298 -5.14 -24.19 21.43
N ARG A 299 -6.03 -23.70 22.32
CA ARG A 299 -6.94 -24.56 23.08
C ARG A 299 -8.13 -24.98 22.24
N MET A 300 -8.71 -24.03 21.50
CA MET A 300 -9.90 -24.27 20.68
C MET A 300 -9.62 -25.16 19.45
N PHE A 301 -8.46 -24.98 18.81
CA PHE A 301 -8.09 -25.67 17.56
C PHE A 301 -6.95 -26.69 17.74
N ARG A 302 -6.76 -27.21 18.96
CA ARG A 302 -5.66 -28.13 19.29
C ARG A 302 -5.59 -29.35 18.38
N ASP A 303 -6.74 -30.01 18.22
CA ASP A 303 -6.84 -31.32 17.57
C ASP A 303 -7.22 -31.22 16.08
N PHE A 304 -7.23 -30.00 15.53
CA PHE A 304 -7.52 -29.78 14.11
C PHE A 304 -6.27 -29.99 13.24
N ALA A 305 -6.48 -30.68 12.12
CA ALA A 305 -5.45 -30.90 11.11
C ALA A 305 -4.97 -29.58 10.47
N PRO A 306 -3.78 -29.57 9.84
CA PRO A 306 -3.34 -28.45 9.00
C PRO A 306 -4.42 -28.10 7.97
N HIS A 307 -4.51 -26.81 7.61
CA HIS A 307 -5.46 -26.32 6.59
C HIS A 307 -6.95 -26.61 6.86
N SER A 308 -7.36 -26.87 8.11
CA SER A 308 -8.77 -27.07 8.47
C SER A 308 -9.61 -25.79 8.37
N VAL A 309 -9.00 -24.62 8.59
CA VAL A 309 -9.67 -23.31 8.54
C VAL A 309 -9.58 -22.73 7.13
N GLY A 310 -10.73 -22.39 6.53
CA GLY A 310 -10.77 -21.86 5.17
C GLY A 310 -10.08 -20.51 5.01
N TRP A 311 -10.39 -19.57 5.91
CA TRP A 311 -9.84 -18.22 5.94
C TRP A 311 -9.50 -17.83 7.37
N LEU A 312 -8.29 -17.31 7.58
CA LEU A 312 -7.86 -16.67 8.82
C LEU A 312 -7.72 -15.17 8.59
N LEU A 313 -8.47 -14.37 9.34
CA LEU A 313 -8.32 -12.92 9.35
C LEU A 313 -7.61 -12.54 10.64
N ILE A 314 -6.45 -11.90 10.52
CA ILE A 314 -5.68 -11.37 11.64
C ILE A 314 -5.85 -9.86 11.62
N ASP A 315 -6.62 -9.33 12.57
CA ASP A 315 -6.75 -7.89 12.78
C ASP A 315 -5.74 -7.39 13.81
N GLU A 316 -5.40 -6.10 13.76
CA GLU A 316 -4.39 -5.46 14.61
C GLU A 316 -3.02 -6.18 14.58
N ALA A 317 -2.65 -6.73 13.42
CA ALA A 317 -1.45 -7.55 13.25
C ALA A 317 -0.13 -6.82 13.54
N GLY A 318 -0.15 -5.48 13.56
CA GLY A 318 0.99 -4.64 13.98
C GLY A 318 1.37 -4.84 15.45
N GLN A 319 0.41 -5.26 16.28
CA GLN A 319 0.59 -5.53 17.71
C GLN A 319 0.80 -7.02 18.02
N ALA A 320 0.52 -7.90 17.05
CA ALA A 320 0.63 -9.34 17.25
C ALA A 320 2.08 -9.81 17.10
N ARG A 321 2.53 -10.65 18.04
CA ARG A 321 3.87 -11.26 17.96
C ARG A 321 3.85 -12.40 16.94
N PRO A 322 4.85 -12.52 16.05
CA PRO A 322 4.87 -13.54 14.99
C PRO A 322 4.60 -14.97 15.48
N GLN A 323 5.21 -15.36 16.59
CA GLN A 323 5.08 -16.69 17.18
C GLN A 323 3.66 -17.03 17.65
N GLU A 324 2.84 -16.03 17.98
CA GLU A 324 1.46 -16.25 18.42
C GLU A 324 0.54 -16.64 17.25
N ALA A 325 0.86 -16.15 16.05
CA ALA A 325 0.09 -16.44 14.84
C ALA A 325 0.45 -17.79 14.20
N ALA A 326 1.65 -18.33 14.46
CA ALA A 326 2.17 -19.52 13.78
C ALA A 326 1.20 -20.71 13.78
N GLY A 327 0.61 -21.04 14.93
CA GLY A 327 -0.36 -22.14 15.03
C GLY A 327 -1.67 -21.89 14.29
N ALA A 328 -2.09 -20.64 14.16
CA ALA A 328 -3.27 -20.26 13.37
C ALA A 328 -2.99 -20.30 11.88
N LEU A 329 -1.83 -19.78 11.45
CA LEU A 329 -1.37 -19.83 10.07
C LEU A 329 -1.28 -21.28 9.56
N TRP A 330 -0.70 -22.18 10.36
CA TRP A 330 -0.57 -23.61 10.04
C TRP A 330 -1.92 -24.31 9.77
N ARG A 331 -2.98 -23.88 10.46
CA ARG A 331 -4.33 -24.43 10.30
C ARG A 331 -5.15 -23.73 9.23
N ALA A 332 -4.66 -22.65 8.61
CA ALA A 332 -5.39 -21.87 7.62
C ALA A 332 -5.03 -22.28 6.18
N LYS A 333 -6.01 -22.25 5.27
CA LYS A 333 -5.77 -22.34 3.82
C LYS A 333 -5.38 -20.99 3.23
N ARG A 334 -5.96 -19.91 3.76
CA ARG A 334 -5.76 -18.54 3.28
C ARG A 334 -5.74 -17.60 4.48
N VAL A 335 -4.92 -16.56 4.38
CA VAL A 335 -4.70 -15.61 5.47
C VAL A 335 -4.82 -14.20 4.94
N VAL A 336 -5.57 -13.37 5.66
CA VAL A 336 -5.60 -11.92 5.46
C VAL A 336 -5.05 -11.29 6.73
N VAL A 337 -3.98 -10.52 6.58
CA VAL A 337 -3.32 -9.82 7.68
C VAL A 337 -3.64 -8.33 7.55
N VAL A 338 -4.25 -7.76 8.57
CA VAL A 338 -4.66 -6.37 8.63
C VAL A 338 -4.08 -5.76 9.90
N GLY A 339 -3.47 -4.60 9.76
CA GLY A 339 -2.82 -3.90 10.84
C GLY A 339 -2.06 -2.70 10.32
N ASP A 340 -1.51 -1.94 11.25
CA ASP A 340 -0.74 -0.75 10.94
C ASP A 340 0.63 -0.86 11.63
N PRO A 341 1.73 -1.02 10.87
CA PRO A 341 3.06 -1.14 11.45
C PRO A 341 3.54 0.18 12.08
N LEU A 342 2.85 1.29 11.84
CA LEU A 342 3.19 2.61 12.37
C LEU A 342 2.37 3.01 13.61
N GLN A 343 1.48 2.12 14.07
CA GLN A 343 0.85 2.20 15.39
C GLN A 343 1.68 1.45 16.45
N LEU A 344 1.09 1.01 17.56
CA LEU A 344 1.86 0.38 18.63
C LEU A 344 2.45 -0.97 18.19
N GLU A 345 3.72 -1.16 18.55
CA GLU A 345 4.47 -2.40 18.36
C GLU A 345 4.06 -3.46 19.39
N PRO A 346 4.33 -4.76 19.13
CA PRO A 346 4.06 -5.80 20.10
C PRO A 346 4.84 -5.59 21.40
N VAL A 347 4.21 -5.82 22.55
CA VAL A 347 4.89 -5.69 23.85
C VAL A 347 5.80 -6.89 24.08
N VAL A 348 7.11 -6.65 24.08
CA VAL A 348 8.13 -7.65 24.41
C VAL A 348 8.78 -7.29 25.74
N THR A 349 8.68 -8.20 26.71
CA THR A 349 9.25 -8.01 28.06
C THR A 349 10.75 -8.31 28.13
N LEU A 350 11.30 -8.99 27.12
CA LEU A 350 12.72 -9.31 27.04
C LEU A 350 13.55 -8.06 26.74
N PRO A 351 14.61 -7.77 27.52
CA PRO A 351 15.54 -6.69 27.21
C PRO A 351 16.18 -6.86 25.83
N LYS A 352 16.25 -5.76 25.06
CA LYS A 352 16.84 -5.73 23.70
C LYS A 352 18.25 -6.34 23.64
N ARG A 353 19.07 -6.15 24.68
CA ARG A 353 20.44 -6.72 24.76
C ARG A 353 20.45 -8.24 24.79
N ILE A 354 19.50 -8.87 25.49
CA ILE A 354 19.38 -10.33 25.55
C ILE A 354 18.93 -10.88 24.20
N VAL A 355 17.95 -10.23 23.57
CA VAL A 355 17.48 -10.60 22.23
C VAL A 355 18.62 -10.51 21.21
N ALA A 356 19.41 -9.44 21.26
CA ALA A 356 20.57 -9.28 20.39
C ALA A 356 21.65 -10.35 20.61
N ALA A 357 21.88 -10.77 21.86
CA ALA A 357 22.83 -11.85 22.17
C ALA A 357 22.36 -13.19 21.57
N PHE A 358 21.09 -13.55 21.73
CA PHE A 358 20.54 -14.75 21.09
C PHE A 358 20.53 -14.65 19.56
N GLY A 359 20.22 -13.48 19.00
CA GLY A 359 20.30 -13.24 17.56
C GLY A 359 21.68 -13.54 17.00
N LYS A 360 22.75 -13.14 17.71
CA LYS A 360 24.13 -13.49 17.32
C LYS A 360 24.45 -14.98 17.48
N ILE A 361 23.98 -15.62 18.55
CA ILE A 361 24.22 -17.06 18.80
C ILE A 361 23.58 -17.94 17.73
N PHE A 362 22.36 -17.59 17.30
CA PHE A 362 21.57 -18.37 16.35
C PHE A 362 21.64 -17.85 14.90
N ASP A 363 22.51 -16.89 14.62
CA ASP A 363 22.66 -16.26 13.30
C ASP A 363 21.33 -15.73 12.71
N VAL A 364 20.56 -15.03 13.56
CA VAL A 364 19.27 -14.43 13.19
C VAL A 364 19.43 -12.92 13.05
N GLU A 365 19.18 -12.40 11.85
CA GLU A 365 19.21 -10.96 11.56
C GLU A 365 18.21 -10.16 12.42
N GLY A 366 18.57 -8.91 12.73
CA GLY A 366 17.80 -8.00 13.61
C GLY A 366 16.34 -7.82 13.22
N ASP A 367 16.08 -7.88 11.91
CA ASP A 367 14.78 -7.71 11.31
C ASP A 367 13.78 -8.83 11.65
N TRP A 368 14.27 -9.98 12.12
CA TRP A 368 13.45 -11.12 12.56
C TRP A 368 13.29 -11.18 14.08
N TRP A 369 13.93 -10.28 14.81
CA TRP A 369 13.87 -10.29 16.27
C TRP A 369 12.47 -9.93 16.76
N PRO A 370 11.98 -10.56 17.84
CA PRO A 370 10.64 -10.30 18.36
C PRO A 370 10.45 -8.84 18.81
N THR A 371 11.53 -8.12 19.11
CA THR A 371 11.50 -6.68 19.47
C THR A 371 11.34 -5.74 18.29
N HIS A 372 11.45 -6.24 17.06
CA HIS A 372 11.39 -5.46 15.82
C HIS A 372 10.33 -5.98 14.84
N ALA A 373 9.91 -7.24 14.98
CA ALA A 373 8.95 -7.88 14.11
C ALA A 373 7.55 -8.02 14.75
N SER A 374 6.54 -7.66 13.98
CA SER A 374 5.14 -8.02 14.18
C SER A 374 4.65 -8.93 13.06
N VAL A 375 3.49 -9.57 13.25
CA VAL A 375 2.82 -10.34 12.19
C VAL A 375 2.62 -9.47 10.94
N GLN A 376 2.22 -8.21 11.11
CA GLN A 376 2.05 -7.25 10.01
C GLN A 376 3.37 -7.00 9.26
N SER A 377 4.44 -6.67 9.97
CA SER A 377 5.73 -6.35 9.33
C SER A 377 6.29 -7.51 8.50
N LEU A 378 6.12 -8.75 8.96
CA LEU A 378 6.56 -9.94 8.22
C LEU A 378 5.63 -10.22 7.03
N ALA A 379 4.32 -10.02 7.19
CA ALA A 379 3.37 -10.13 6.09
C ALA A 379 3.66 -9.09 4.99
N ASP A 380 3.87 -7.82 5.35
CA ASP A 380 4.18 -6.74 4.42
C ASP A 380 5.44 -7.04 3.60
N ARG A 381 6.50 -7.55 4.24
CA ARG A 381 7.75 -7.95 3.55
C ARG A 381 7.55 -9.00 2.46
N SER A 382 6.54 -9.86 2.59
CA SER A 382 6.22 -10.87 1.58
C SER A 382 5.39 -10.34 0.41
N MET A 383 4.84 -9.12 0.53
CA MET A 383 3.95 -8.55 -0.48
C MET A 383 4.72 -7.97 -1.66
N ILE A 384 4.32 -8.35 -2.87
CA ILE A 384 4.84 -7.78 -4.13
C ILE A 384 4.34 -6.34 -4.33
N TYR A 385 3.10 -6.07 -3.90
CA TYR A 385 2.45 -4.77 -4.05
C TYR A 385 2.47 -4.01 -2.73
N GLY A 386 3.07 -2.82 -2.76
CA GLY A 386 3.21 -1.97 -1.60
C GLY A 386 3.83 -0.63 -1.94
N THR A 387 4.18 0.12 -0.92
CA THR A 387 4.91 1.37 -1.05
C THR A 387 5.86 1.53 0.13
N LYS A 388 6.79 2.48 0.01
CA LYS A 388 7.68 2.85 1.10
C LYS A 388 7.16 4.12 1.78
N LEU A 389 7.05 4.07 3.10
CA LEU A 389 6.76 5.21 3.95
C LEU A 389 8.04 5.69 4.60
N LYS A 390 8.39 6.96 4.34
CA LYS A 390 9.50 7.63 5.01
C LYS A 390 9.06 8.07 6.40
N GLN A 391 9.79 7.65 7.41
CA GLN A 391 9.59 8.02 8.81
C GLN A 391 10.35 9.32 9.13
N LEU A 392 10.02 9.95 10.25
CA LEU A 392 10.64 11.21 10.69
C LEU A 392 12.16 11.09 10.95
N ASP A 393 12.63 9.90 11.28
CA ASP A 393 14.05 9.59 11.48
C ASP A 393 14.78 9.22 10.18
N GLY A 394 14.12 9.36 9.02
CA GLY A 394 14.67 9.06 7.69
C GLY A 394 14.59 7.59 7.29
N ARG A 395 14.17 6.67 8.16
CA ARG A 395 14.00 5.26 7.79
C ARG A 395 12.83 5.07 6.83
N GLU A 396 12.95 4.10 5.93
CA GLU A 396 11.87 3.69 5.04
C GLU A 396 11.24 2.39 5.53
N VAL A 397 9.93 2.39 5.70
CA VAL A 397 9.14 1.20 6.07
C VAL A 397 8.34 0.75 4.85
N TRP A 398 8.50 -0.50 4.45
CA TRP A 398 7.66 -1.12 3.41
C TRP A 398 6.30 -1.50 3.99
N VAL A 399 5.23 -1.08 3.33
CA VAL A 399 3.85 -1.41 3.72
C VAL A 399 3.10 -2.03 2.53
N GLY A 400 2.41 -3.14 2.79
CA GLY A 400 1.59 -3.84 1.80
C GLY A 400 0.22 -3.18 1.65
N ALA A 401 -0.23 -3.01 0.41
CA ALA A 401 -1.58 -2.53 0.04
C ALA A 401 -2.22 -1.50 1.01
N PRO A 402 -1.59 -0.34 1.29
CA PRO A 402 -2.05 0.58 2.32
C PRO A 402 -3.40 1.23 1.96
N LEU A 403 -4.31 1.31 2.93
CA LEU A 403 -5.56 2.05 2.80
C LEU A 403 -5.33 3.53 3.11
N ARG A 404 -5.58 4.39 2.12
CA ARG A 404 -5.22 5.82 2.21
C ARG A 404 -6.33 6.70 2.77
N VAL A 405 -7.60 6.31 2.64
CA VAL A 405 -8.71 7.18 3.03
C VAL A 405 -9.01 7.07 4.52
N HIS A 406 -8.88 8.18 5.23
CA HIS A 406 -9.24 8.28 6.63
C HIS A 406 -10.62 8.90 6.81
N ARG A 407 -11.50 8.20 7.53
CA ARG A 407 -12.90 8.63 7.76
C ARG A 407 -13.25 8.89 9.22
N ARG A 408 -12.30 8.68 10.15
CA ARG A 408 -12.56 8.73 11.60
C ARG A 408 -12.33 10.14 12.15
N CYS A 409 -11.11 10.64 12.12
CA CYS A 409 -10.72 11.89 12.78
C CYS A 409 -11.05 13.09 11.90
N ASP A 410 -11.50 14.17 12.56
CA ASP A 410 -11.53 15.50 11.95
C ASP A 410 -10.15 16.18 11.99
N ASN A 411 -10.03 17.33 11.34
CA ASN A 411 -8.89 18.23 11.53
C ASN A 411 -8.97 18.93 12.90
N PRO A 412 -7.84 19.21 13.55
CA PRO A 412 -6.45 19.00 13.09
C PRO A 412 -5.89 17.59 13.35
N MET A 413 -6.61 16.69 14.04
CA MET A 413 -6.11 15.35 14.38
C MET A 413 -5.67 14.57 13.13
N PHE A 414 -6.46 14.62 12.05
CA PHE A 414 -6.10 14.00 10.77
C PHE A 414 -4.77 14.52 10.22
N SER A 415 -4.61 15.85 10.09
CA SER A 415 -3.36 16.44 9.58
C SER A 415 -2.16 16.09 10.45
N ILE A 416 -2.34 16.09 11.77
CA ILE A 416 -1.28 15.70 12.71
C ILE A 416 -0.84 14.26 12.46
N ILE A 417 -1.75 13.29 12.44
CA ILE A 417 -1.37 11.88 12.26
C ILE A 417 -0.80 11.61 10.86
N ASN A 418 -1.37 12.25 9.83
CA ASN A 418 -0.94 12.08 8.45
C ASN A 418 0.52 12.56 8.26
N ARG A 419 0.84 13.72 8.84
CA ARG A 419 2.19 14.26 8.81
C ARG A 419 3.16 13.47 9.69
N LEU A 420 2.71 13.09 10.90
CA LEU A 420 3.55 12.44 11.91
C LEU A 420 3.99 11.03 11.49
N SER A 421 3.10 10.25 10.87
CA SER A 421 3.34 8.82 10.62
C SER A 421 3.32 8.43 9.14
N TYR A 422 2.52 9.11 8.30
CA TYR A 422 2.23 8.63 6.94
C TYR A 422 2.78 9.54 5.83
N ASN A 423 3.61 10.53 6.17
CA ASN A 423 4.25 11.47 5.25
C ASN A 423 3.24 12.07 4.24
N ASP A 424 2.10 12.52 4.77
CA ASP A 424 1.01 13.17 4.02
C ASP A 424 0.37 12.30 2.92
N MET A 425 0.56 10.97 2.97
CA MET A 425 0.01 10.04 1.99
C MET A 425 -1.49 9.82 2.13
N MET A 426 -2.06 10.00 3.33
CA MET A 426 -3.47 9.77 3.58
C MET A 426 -4.36 10.85 2.97
N VAL A 427 -5.61 10.47 2.71
CA VAL A 427 -6.65 11.35 2.16
C VAL A 427 -7.76 11.51 3.19
N TRP A 428 -8.15 12.75 3.45
CA TRP A 428 -9.27 13.03 4.34
C TRP A 428 -10.60 12.73 3.62
N GLY A 429 -11.32 11.72 4.11
CA GLY A 429 -12.57 11.23 3.52
C GLY A 429 -13.78 11.40 4.41
N ARG A 430 -13.70 12.29 5.40
CA ARG A 430 -14.79 12.63 6.31
C ARG A 430 -15.38 14.00 5.93
N LYS A 431 -16.64 14.24 6.30
CA LYS A 431 -17.20 15.60 6.32
C LYS A 431 -16.65 16.36 7.55
N PRO A 432 -16.44 17.69 7.45
CA PRO A 432 -16.07 18.51 8.60
C PRO A 432 -17.03 18.29 9.77
N SER A 433 -16.49 18.31 11.00
CA SER A 433 -17.34 18.22 12.18
C SER A 433 -18.27 19.40 12.28
N THR A 434 -19.51 19.12 12.68
CA THR A 434 -20.52 20.11 13.02
C THR A 434 -20.72 20.21 14.53
N ILE A 435 -19.85 19.58 15.33
CA ILE A 435 -19.97 19.63 16.79
C ILE A 435 -19.69 21.05 17.26
N GLN A 436 -20.58 21.58 18.11
CA GLN A 436 -20.38 22.87 18.75
C GLN A 436 -19.54 22.66 20.02
N LEU A 437 -18.22 22.56 19.87
CA LEU A 437 -17.24 22.51 20.95
C LEU A 437 -16.09 23.47 20.63
N PRO A 438 -15.34 23.95 21.65
CA PRO A 438 -14.14 24.73 21.40
C PRO A 438 -13.20 24.00 20.45
N GLU A 439 -12.50 24.74 19.59
CA GLU A 439 -11.54 24.15 18.66
C GLU A 439 -10.45 23.34 19.39
N SER A 440 -9.91 22.34 18.70
CA SER A 440 -8.82 21.53 19.28
C SER A 440 -7.60 22.40 19.55
N GLY A 441 -6.93 22.18 20.68
CA GLY A 441 -5.75 22.97 21.00
C GLY A 441 -4.97 22.50 22.22
N TRP A 442 -4.01 23.31 22.61
CA TRP A 442 -3.03 23.00 23.64
C TRP A 442 -3.17 23.94 24.83
N ILE A 443 -3.46 23.39 26.00
CA ILE A 443 -3.52 24.12 27.27
C ILE A 443 -2.12 24.09 27.86
N ASP A 444 -1.41 25.22 27.73
CA ASP A 444 -0.04 25.35 28.19
C ASP A 444 0.02 25.44 29.70
N VAL A 445 0.72 24.49 30.32
CA VAL A 445 0.93 24.43 31.77
C VAL A 445 2.43 24.43 32.03
N PRO A 446 3.05 25.62 32.22
CA PRO A 446 4.46 25.73 32.58
C PRO A 446 4.76 25.01 33.89
N PHE A 447 5.95 24.42 33.99
CA PHE A 447 6.35 23.70 35.20
C PHE A 447 6.65 24.67 36.35
N SER A 448 5.95 24.52 37.46
CA SER A 448 6.04 25.38 38.65
C SER A 448 7.14 24.95 39.65
N GLY A 449 7.81 23.82 39.43
CA GLY A 449 8.72 23.21 40.40
C GLY A 449 8.10 22.07 41.22
N ARG A 450 6.77 21.88 41.17
CA ARG A 450 6.06 20.89 41.99
C ARG A 450 5.70 19.62 41.23
N ILE A 451 5.96 18.47 41.85
CA ILE A 451 5.59 17.14 41.35
C ILE A 451 4.95 16.37 42.50
N ASP A 452 3.66 16.06 42.41
CA ASP A 452 2.93 15.36 43.48
C ASP A 452 3.29 13.85 43.52
N SER A 453 3.62 13.26 42.36
CA SER A 453 4.13 11.89 42.25
C SER A 453 4.97 11.73 40.98
N ARG A 454 5.71 10.62 40.85
CA ARG A 454 6.74 10.36 39.81
C ARG A 454 6.57 11.14 38.48
N HIS A 455 5.39 11.10 37.86
CA HIS A 455 5.11 11.81 36.61
C HIS A 455 3.91 12.75 36.62
N PHE A 456 3.21 12.91 37.75
CA PHE A 456 1.99 13.72 37.84
C PHE A 456 2.28 15.16 38.27
N ILE A 457 1.92 16.11 37.41
CA ILE A 457 2.02 17.54 37.64
C ILE A 457 0.65 18.05 38.13
N PRO A 458 0.55 18.57 39.37
CA PRO A 458 -0.73 18.99 39.96
C PRO A 458 -1.48 20.03 39.13
N GLU A 459 -0.75 20.98 38.56
CA GLU A 459 -1.26 22.08 37.75
C GLU A 459 -1.93 21.56 36.47
N GLU A 460 -1.41 20.48 35.87
CA GLU A 460 -2.08 19.82 34.75
C GLU A 460 -3.40 19.17 35.18
N GLY A 461 -3.44 18.62 36.40
CA GLY A 461 -4.66 18.08 37.00
C GLY A 461 -5.73 19.16 37.26
N GLU A 462 -5.32 20.33 37.73
CA GLU A 462 -6.23 21.47 37.92
C GLU A 462 -6.71 22.05 36.57
N ALA A 463 -5.81 22.16 35.58
CA ALA A 463 -6.19 22.54 34.22
C ALA A 463 -7.21 21.56 33.61
N LEU A 464 -7.04 20.25 33.83
CA LEU A 464 -8.01 19.23 33.42
C LEU A 464 -9.39 19.46 34.07
N LYS A 465 -9.44 19.73 35.39
CA LYS A 465 -10.69 20.02 36.09
C LYS A 465 -11.38 21.26 35.50
N LYS A 466 -10.61 22.34 35.28
CA LYS A 466 -11.13 23.59 34.73
C LYS A 466 -11.68 23.40 33.33
N LEU A 467 -10.95 22.71 32.44
CA LEU A 467 -11.43 22.35 31.10
C LEU A 467 -12.74 21.55 31.16
N LEU A 468 -12.79 20.47 31.95
CA LEU A 468 -13.99 19.64 32.08
C LEU A 468 -15.19 20.44 32.62
N SER A 469 -14.95 21.32 33.58
CA SER A 469 -15.99 22.22 34.11
C SER A 469 -16.55 23.14 33.01
N ILE A 470 -15.69 23.76 32.20
CA ILE A 470 -16.09 24.63 31.09
C ILE A 470 -16.91 23.83 30.08
N LEU A 471 -16.38 22.69 29.61
CA LEU A 471 -17.04 21.87 28.60
C LEU A 471 -18.43 21.39 29.07
N ILE A 472 -18.57 20.96 30.32
CA ILE A 472 -19.85 20.48 30.86
C ILE A 472 -20.86 21.61 31.03
N LYS A 473 -20.42 22.80 31.49
CA LYS A 473 -21.33 23.92 31.77
C LYS A 473 -21.75 24.64 30.50
N CYS A 474 -20.80 24.89 29.60
CA CYS A 474 -20.96 25.78 28.46
C CYS A 474 -21.35 25.07 27.16
N TYR A 475 -21.25 23.74 27.08
CA TYR A 475 -21.42 23.03 25.80
C TYR A 475 -22.33 21.81 25.92
N LYS A 476 -23.59 21.95 25.48
CA LYS A 476 -24.61 20.88 25.50
C LYS A 476 -24.24 19.66 24.64
N SER A 477 -23.41 19.85 23.63
CA SER A 477 -22.89 18.79 22.74
C SER A 477 -21.85 17.90 23.42
N PHE A 478 -21.32 18.33 24.58
CA PHE A 478 -20.33 17.58 25.33
C PHE A 478 -21.00 16.49 26.18
N ASP A 479 -20.68 15.22 25.89
CA ASP A 479 -21.06 14.09 26.73
C ASP A 479 -19.82 13.55 27.46
N PRO A 480 -19.74 13.65 28.81
CA PRO A 480 -18.66 13.07 29.59
C PRO A 480 -18.48 11.56 29.39
N LYS A 481 -19.55 10.85 28.99
CA LYS A 481 -19.49 9.43 28.67
C LYS A 481 -18.82 9.17 27.32
N ASP A 482 -18.63 10.18 26.48
CA ASP A 482 -17.91 10.08 25.21
C ASP A 482 -16.58 10.86 25.18
N VAL A 483 -15.88 10.86 26.32
CA VAL A 483 -14.55 11.45 26.50
C VAL A 483 -13.55 10.38 26.91
N TYR A 484 -12.35 10.38 26.31
CA TYR A 484 -11.20 9.66 26.84
C TYR A 484 -10.21 10.64 27.48
N ILE A 485 -9.80 10.36 28.71
CA ILE A 485 -8.67 11.04 29.36
C ILE A 485 -7.49 10.10 29.32
N ILE A 486 -6.46 10.47 28.56
CA ILE A 486 -5.30 9.61 28.32
C ILE A 486 -4.01 10.24 28.79
N SER A 487 -3.04 9.41 29.14
CA SER A 487 -1.68 9.84 29.46
C SER A 487 -0.64 8.80 29.01
N PRO A 488 0.58 9.21 28.63
CA PRO A 488 1.68 8.27 28.42
C PRO A 488 2.06 7.51 29.69
N PHE A 489 1.84 8.10 30.88
CA PHE A 489 2.34 7.54 32.15
C PHE A 489 1.22 6.89 32.98
N ARG A 490 1.47 5.66 33.44
CA ARG A 490 0.57 4.95 34.38
C ARG A 490 0.36 5.71 35.68
N ASP A 491 1.37 6.45 36.13
CA ASP A 491 1.30 7.25 37.36
C ASP A 491 0.28 8.40 37.26
N VAL A 492 0.28 9.14 36.15
CA VAL A 492 -0.71 10.20 35.87
C VAL A 492 -2.13 9.65 35.87
N VAL A 493 -2.35 8.54 35.14
CA VAL A 493 -3.65 7.85 35.10
C VAL A 493 -4.10 7.44 36.50
N ARG A 494 -3.20 6.85 37.29
CA ARG A 494 -3.49 6.46 38.68
C ARG A 494 -3.89 7.67 39.53
N GLN A 495 -3.17 8.79 39.43
CA GLN A 495 -3.47 10.01 40.18
C GLN A 495 -4.81 10.63 39.78
N ILE A 496 -5.11 10.71 38.48
CA ILE A 496 -6.41 11.22 37.98
C ILE A 496 -7.58 10.39 38.57
N ARG A 497 -7.42 9.07 38.65
CA ARG A 497 -8.42 8.17 39.25
C ARG A 497 -8.50 8.33 40.78
N GLN A 498 -7.36 8.28 41.48
CA GLN A 498 -7.30 8.36 42.95
C GLN A 498 -7.81 9.71 43.48
N LYS A 499 -7.42 10.81 42.85
CA LYS A 499 -7.91 12.17 43.19
C LYS A 499 -9.34 12.43 42.69
N ARG A 500 -10.00 11.42 42.12
CA ARG A 500 -11.39 11.47 41.59
C ARG A 500 -11.63 12.61 40.60
N ILE A 501 -10.60 13.07 39.89
CA ILE A 501 -10.69 14.21 38.96
C ILE A 501 -11.74 13.92 37.88
N ALA A 502 -11.57 12.82 37.15
CA ALA A 502 -12.50 12.39 36.10
C ALA A 502 -13.91 12.07 36.66
N ALA A 503 -13.97 11.39 37.81
CA ALA A 503 -15.23 10.97 38.42
C ALA A 503 -16.08 12.17 38.88
N ALA A 504 -15.46 13.24 39.37
CA ALA A 504 -16.14 14.47 39.77
C ALA A 504 -16.93 15.11 38.61
N PHE A 505 -16.51 14.84 37.37
CA PHE A 505 -17.13 15.33 36.14
C PHE A 505 -17.89 14.24 35.37
N ARG A 506 -18.26 13.14 36.05
CA ARG A 506 -19.03 12.02 35.47
C ARG A 506 -18.36 11.30 34.29
N VAL A 507 -17.05 11.46 34.11
CA VAL A 507 -16.28 10.69 33.13
C VAL A 507 -16.06 9.28 33.70
N PRO A 508 -16.46 8.21 32.99
CA PRO A 508 -16.32 6.83 33.48
C PRO A 508 -14.85 6.43 33.70
N GLN A 509 -14.58 5.64 34.75
CA GLN A 509 -13.22 5.29 35.15
C GLN A 509 -12.47 4.43 34.12
N GLU A 510 -13.20 3.60 33.39
CA GLU A 510 -12.73 2.81 32.25
C GLU A 510 -12.30 3.67 31.06
N ARG A 511 -12.72 4.95 31.03
CA ARG A 511 -12.31 5.95 30.04
C ARG A 511 -11.14 6.82 30.45
N VAL A 512 -10.55 6.56 31.62
CA VAL A 512 -9.26 7.14 32.02
C VAL A 512 -8.20 6.08 31.84
N GLY A 513 -7.20 6.28 30.98
CA GLY A 513 -6.29 5.19 30.61
C GLY A 513 -4.92 5.65 30.13
N THR A 514 -4.01 4.70 30.01
CA THR A 514 -2.77 4.95 29.26
C THR A 514 -3.03 4.82 27.76
N VAL A 515 -2.17 5.42 26.93
CA VAL A 515 -2.25 5.30 25.47
C VAL A 515 -2.37 3.84 25.00
N HIS A 516 -1.60 2.93 25.61
CA HIS A 516 -1.62 1.49 25.32
C HIS A 516 -2.99 0.84 25.65
N THR A 517 -3.60 1.19 26.78
CA THR A 517 -4.89 0.61 27.21
C THR A 517 -6.10 1.14 26.45
N THR A 518 -5.94 2.24 25.72
CA THR A 518 -6.99 2.84 24.88
C THR A 518 -6.89 2.45 23.41
N GLN A 519 -5.96 1.57 23.04
CA GLN A 519 -5.85 1.09 21.67
C GLN A 519 -7.13 0.35 21.23
N GLY A 520 -7.53 0.55 19.98
CA GLY A 520 -8.80 0.09 19.43
C GLY A 520 -10.05 0.84 19.94
N LYS A 521 -9.92 1.69 20.97
CA LYS A 521 -11.02 2.52 21.49
C LYS A 521 -11.00 3.91 20.87
N GLU A 522 -12.12 4.62 20.91
CA GLU A 522 -12.29 5.94 20.31
C GLU A 522 -13.34 6.75 21.09
N ALA A 523 -13.28 8.08 21.00
CA ALA A 523 -14.23 9.00 21.63
C ALA A 523 -14.44 10.25 20.76
N ALA A 524 -15.57 10.94 20.94
CA ALA A 524 -15.78 12.27 20.37
C ALA A 524 -14.65 13.23 20.79
N VAL A 525 -14.31 13.24 22.09
CA VAL A 525 -13.28 14.10 22.66
C VAL A 525 -12.18 13.28 23.33
N VAL A 526 -10.93 13.65 23.10
CA VAL A 526 -9.78 13.11 23.84
C VAL A 526 -9.03 14.23 24.54
N ILE A 527 -8.74 14.04 25.81
CA ILE A 527 -7.91 14.94 26.61
C ILE A 527 -6.62 14.19 26.96
N LEU A 528 -5.51 14.63 26.38
CA LEU A 528 -4.19 14.07 26.62
C LEU A 528 -3.47 14.87 27.71
N VAL A 529 -3.30 14.25 28.88
CA VAL A 529 -2.52 14.81 30.00
C VAL A 529 -1.11 14.24 29.92
N LEU A 530 -0.15 15.08 29.55
CA LEU A 530 1.20 14.62 29.23
C LEU A 530 1.96 14.18 30.48
N GLY A 531 1.79 14.90 31.59
CA GLY A 531 2.64 14.77 32.75
C GLY A 531 4.09 15.07 32.42
N GLY A 532 4.97 14.67 33.32
CA GLY A 532 6.39 14.85 33.11
C GLY A 532 7.18 14.57 34.36
N SER A 533 8.49 14.52 34.19
CA SER A 533 9.42 14.63 35.30
C SER A 533 10.07 16.00 35.15
N GLY A 534 10.32 16.71 36.25
CA GLY A 534 10.84 18.08 36.24
C GLY A 534 12.12 18.24 35.40
N PRO A 535 12.68 19.46 35.29
CA PRO A 535 13.79 19.78 34.39
C PRO A 535 14.99 18.82 34.47
N SER A 536 15.25 18.26 35.66
CA SER A 536 16.35 17.33 35.96
C SER A 536 16.15 15.88 35.49
N ASN A 537 14.98 15.49 34.97
CA ASN A 537 14.69 14.12 34.52
C ASN A 537 14.03 14.10 33.13
N SER A 538 14.77 14.59 32.13
CA SER A 538 14.35 14.67 30.72
C SER A 538 14.13 13.30 30.05
N GLY A 539 14.69 12.22 30.59
CA GLY A 539 14.62 10.88 30.01
C GLY A 539 13.20 10.33 29.86
N ALA A 540 12.29 10.65 30.80
CA ALA A 540 10.89 10.22 30.70
C ALA A 540 10.16 10.86 29.51
N ARG A 541 10.42 12.14 29.23
CA ARG A 541 9.82 12.86 28.09
C ARG A 541 10.47 12.44 26.77
N ALA A 542 11.79 12.24 26.78
CA ALA A 542 12.52 11.71 25.63
C ALA A 542 11.98 10.33 25.22
N TRP A 543 11.65 9.45 26.17
CA TRP A 543 11.01 8.16 25.89
C TRP A 543 9.64 8.31 25.22
N VAL A 544 8.78 9.21 25.70
CA VAL A 544 7.47 9.48 25.08
C VAL A 544 7.62 9.98 23.64
N ALA A 545 8.65 10.81 23.40
CA ALA A 545 8.93 11.40 22.10
C ALA A 545 9.82 10.53 21.17
N GLU A 546 10.35 9.39 21.65
CA GLU A 546 11.32 8.56 20.93
C GLU A 546 10.75 8.04 19.61
N LYS A 547 9.46 7.67 19.59
CA LYS A 547 8.76 7.17 18.40
C LYS A 547 7.43 7.90 18.20
N PRO A 548 7.02 8.16 16.93
CA PRO A 548 5.74 8.81 16.63
C PRO A 548 4.53 7.96 17.05
N ASN A 549 4.71 6.64 17.20
CA ASN A 549 3.63 5.66 17.37
C ASN A 549 2.72 5.96 18.57
N LEU A 550 3.28 6.42 19.70
CA LEU A 550 2.51 6.76 20.90
C LEU A 550 1.61 7.98 20.65
N LEU A 551 2.18 9.04 20.05
CA LEU A 551 1.44 10.24 19.67
C LEU A 551 0.39 9.95 18.60
N ASN A 552 0.75 9.16 17.58
CA ASN A 552 -0.19 8.73 16.54
C ASN A 552 -1.40 8.03 17.17
N VAL A 553 -1.16 7.09 18.09
CA VAL A 553 -2.24 6.39 18.78
C VAL A 553 -3.05 7.33 19.66
N ALA A 554 -2.43 8.23 20.43
CA ALA A 554 -3.14 9.16 21.30
C ALA A 554 -4.05 10.13 20.50
N VAL A 555 -3.51 10.73 19.44
CA VAL A 555 -4.22 11.71 18.61
C VAL A 555 -5.34 11.05 17.81
N SER A 556 -5.10 9.87 17.24
CA SER A 556 -6.10 9.13 16.43
C SER A 556 -7.29 8.57 17.22
N ARG A 557 -7.30 8.66 18.57
CA ARG A 557 -8.47 8.30 19.38
C ARG A 557 -9.58 9.35 19.33
N ALA A 558 -9.26 10.60 18.99
CA ALA A 558 -10.22 11.69 18.93
C ALA A 558 -10.93 11.73 17.58
N LYS A 559 -12.26 11.64 17.61
CA LYS A 559 -13.08 11.84 16.42
C LYS A 559 -13.29 13.31 16.11
N GLU A 560 -13.66 14.12 17.12
CA GLU A 560 -14.10 15.50 16.91
C GLU A 560 -13.12 16.54 17.47
N ARG A 561 -12.64 16.36 18.70
CA ARG A 561 -11.77 17.33 19.37
C ARG A 561 -10.67 16.65 20.16
N ILE A 562 -9.49 17.29 20.16
CA ILE A 562 -8.38 16.93 21.03
C ILE A 562 -7.92 18.14 21.85
N TYR A 563 -7.72 17.91 23.15
CA TYR A 563 -7.09 18.88 24.03
C TYR A 563 -5.84 18.27 24.64
N ILE A 564 -4.70 18.95 24.51
CA ILE A 564 -3.44 18.51 25.12
C ILE A 564 -3.12 19.42 26.30
N ILE A 565 -2.79 18.83 27.45
CA ILE A 565 -2.44 19.54 28.67
C ILE A 565 -0.98 19.21 29.02
N GLY A 566 -0.16 20.25 29.13
CA GLY A 566 1.23 20.17 29.59
C GLY A 566 2.09 21.32 29.10
N ASN A 567 3.37 21.33 29.48
CA ASN A 567 4.31 22.41 29.16
C ASN A 567 4.66 22.44 27.66
N ARG A 568 4.02 23.35 26.92
CA ARG A 568 4.12 23.44 25.44
C ARG A 568 5.55 23.66 24.97
N THR A 569 6.29 24.53 25.64
CA THR A 569 7.66 24.90 25.26
C THR A 569 8.61 23.72 25.40
N GLU A 570 8.51 23.00 26.52
CA GLU A 570 9.35 21.83 26.79
C GLU A 570 9.07 20.69 25.81
N TRP A 571 7.79 20.40 25.54
CA TRP A 571 7.40 19.33 24.63
C TRP A 571 7.67 19.66 23.16
N LYS A 572 7.54 20.93 22.72
CA LYS A 572 7.82 21.35 21.33
C LYS A 572 9.21 20.93 20.84
N SER A 573 10.20 20.94 21.74
CA SER A 573 11.60 20.60 21.41
C SER A 573 11.84 19.10 21.16
N LEU A 574 10.83 18.25 21.35
CA LEU A 574 10.98 16.79 21.39
C LEU A 574 10.28 16.10 20.21
N GLY A 575 11.07 15.61 19.25
CA GLY A 575 10.61 14.68 18.21
C GLY A 575 9.34 15.13 17.50
N GLY A 576 8.33 14.25 17.47
CA GLY A 576 7.06 14.50 16.78
C GLY A 576 6.13 15.56 17.40
N PHE A 577 6.45 16.08 18.59
CA PHE A 577 5.63 17.13 19.22
C PHE A 577 5.75 18.48 18.53
N SER A 578 6.83 18.74 17.78
CA SER A 578 6.95 19.96 16.95
C SER A 578 5.78 20.07 15.96
N ILE A 579 5.46 18.98 15.27
CA ILE A 579 4.34 18.86 14.33
C ILE A 579 3.01 19.08 15.05
N VAL A 580 2.83 18.49 16.24
CA VAL A 580 1.59 18.66 17.03
C VAL A 580 1.40 20.12 17.42
N VAL A 581 2.47 20.79 17.85
CA VAL A 581 2.45 22.20 18.27
C VAL A 581 2.21 23.15 17.09
N GLU A 582 2.65 22.80 15.88
CA GLU A 582 2.33 23.55 14.64
C GLU A 582 0.84 23.52 14.30
N HIS A 583 0.15 22.42 14.61
CA HIS A 583 -1.26 22.23 14.26
C HIS A 583 -2.24 22.59 15.40
N LEU A 584 -1.79 22.57 16.65
CA LEU A 584 -2.61 22.91 17.82
C LEU A 584 -2.23 24.29 18.35
N HIS A 585 -3.14 25.26 18.22
CA HIS A 585 -2.98 26.59 18.79
C HIS A 585 -3.03 26.55 20.33
N PRO A 586 -2.37 27.48 21.03
CA PRO A 586 -2.45 27.55 22.48
C PRO A 586 -3.86 28.03 22.88
N ILE A 587 -4.45 27.36 23.86
CA ILE A 587 -5.75 27.71 24.43
C ILE A 587 -5.51 28.23 25.85
N ARG A 588 -6.00 29.44 26.12
CA ARG A 588 -6.18 29.92 27.49
C ARG A 588 -7.57 29.53 27.93
N LEU A 589 -7.67 28.79 29.04
CA LEU A 589 -8.96 28.28 29.52
C LEU A 589 -9.96 29.40 29.86
N ASP A 590 -9.46 30.60 30.20
CA ASP A 590 -10.29 31.78 30.47
C ASP A 590 -10.85 32.44 29.21
N ASP A 591 -10.25 32.17 28.05
CA ASP A 591 -10.66 32.74 26.75
C ASP A 591 -11.61 31.79 26.00
N ILE A 592 -11.98 30.64 26.59
CA ILE A 592 -12.95 29.73 25.98
C ILE A 592 -14.35 30.34 26.15
N ASP A 593 -14.94 30.77 25.03
CA ASP A 593 -16.29 31.32 25.00
C ASP A 593 -17.30 30.38 25.67
N CYS A 594 -18.22 30.93 26.44
CA CYS A 594 -19.34 30.20 27.00
C CYS A 594 -20.61 30.63 26.24
N PRO A 595 -21.04 29.91 25.20
CA PRO A 595 -22.13 30.35 24.32
C PRO A 595 -23.50 30.39 25.01
N TYR A 596 -23.59 29.85 26.22
CA TYR A 596 -24.72 30.05 27.13
C TYR A 596 -24.19 30.85 28.31
N GLU A 597 -24.65 32.09 28.49
CA GLU A 597 -24.48 32.77 29.79
C GLU A 597 -25.00 31.82 30.87
N CYS A 598 -24.13 31.47 31.83
CA CYS A 598 -24.42 30.52 32.90
C CYS A 598 -25.48 31.05 33.86
#